data_AF-A0A527W2R0-F1
#
_entry.id   AF-A0A527W2R0-F1
#
_cell.length_a   1.000
_cell.length_b   1.000
_cell.length_c   1.000
_cell.angle_alpha   90.00
_cell.angle_beta   90.00
_cell.angle_gamma   90.00
#
_symmetry.space_group_name_H-M   'P 1'
#
loop_
_entity.id
_entity.type
_entity.pdbx_description
1 polymer ?
#
loop_
_entity_poly.entity_id
_entity_poly.type
_entity_poly.pdbx_seq_one_letter_code
_entity_poly.pdbx_strand_id
1 'polypeptide(L)'
;MAMRAARGFSFLLLVFFALGGAALAAEARRIVTTDNSDYFGFDLRSEQNVSLDQCKTMCLGDTACRAFTYNTKAKWCFLKSDYNQLKSFTGAVAGKITNVDGDPDIGAPPALAFFPNWMADQAQQFRNKLTDPAYDKPTEGLAAQQAAAEQASLTGDHRLAMQKYQAAISVLPDDGALWLALAREILAVEPASNTTEPATFPMNATSAAFNAYKLVRTAKTRAEALALLGAGLDKRDLYRPSLQAYEASLALVNSPAVQADYADLKARKGFR
;
A
#
# COMPACT_ATOMS: atom_id res chain seq x y z
N MET A 1 -73.26 25.65 -37.97
CA MET A 1 -72.20 24.68 -38.33
C MET A 1 -70.94 25.03 -37.54
N ALA A 2 -70.16 24.01 -37.19
CA ALA A 2 -68.84 24.01 -36.53
C ALA A 2 -68.80 24.18 -34.99
N MET A 3 -68.86 23.04 -34.30
CA MET A 3 -68.20 22.81 -33.01
C MET A 3 -66.67 22.78 -33.20
N ARG A 4 -65.89 23.31 -32.25
CA ARG A 4 -64.51 22.87 -32.02
C ARG A 4 -64.25 22.75 -30.52
N ALA A 5 -64.07 21.52 -30.08
CA ALA A 5 -63.66 21.11 -28.74
C ALA A 5 -62.14 21.32 -28.57
N ALA A 6 -61.72 21.98 -27.49
CA ALA A 6 -60.34 22.03 -27.07
C ALA A 6 -60.04 20.80 -26.17
N ARG A 7 -59.16 19.92 -26.66
CA ARG A 7 -58.71 18.71 -25.97
C ARG A 7 -57.53 19.06 -25.05
N GLY A 8 -57.64 18.67 -23.79
CA GLY A 8 -56.57 18.76 -22.79
C GLY A 8 -55.40 17.85 -23.16
N PHE A 9 -54.19 18.39 -23.08
CA PHE A 9 -52.95 17.64 -23.26
C PHE A 9 -52.58 16.96 -21.94
N SER A 10 -52.74 15.65 -21.89
CA SER A 10 -52.25 14.79 -20.81
C SER A 10 -50.71 14.80 -20.76
N PHE A 11 -50.15 15.34 -19.69
CA PHE A 11 -48.76 15.15 -19.31
C PHE A 11 -48.61 13.78 -18.63
N LEU A 12 -48.14 12.78 -19.36
CA LEU A 12 -47.73 11.48 -18.83
C LEU A 12 -46.22 11.37 -19.00
N LEU A 13 -45.48 11.90 -18.03
CA LEU A 13 -44.03 11.81 -17.93
C LEU A 13 -43.68 10.49 -17.22
N LEU A 14 -43.29 9.49 -18.03
CA LEU A 14 -42.71 8.23 -17.58
C LEU A 14 -41.34 8.49 -16.92
N VAL A 15 -41.30 8.50 -15.60
CA VAL A 15 -40.05 8.47 -14.84
C VAL A 15 -39.61 7.01 -14.71
N PHE A 16 -38.77 6.56 -15.63
CA PHE A 16 -38.02 5.30 -15.49
C PHE A 16 -36.85 5.56 -14.53
N PHE A 17 -37.06 5.26 -13.24
CA PHE A 17 -36.00 5.27 -12.24
C PHE A 17 -35.07 4.08 -12.52
N ALA A 18 -33.95 4.35 -13.18
CA ALA A 18 -32.86 3.39 -13.30
C ALA A 18 -32.23 3.19 -11.91
N LEU A 19 -32.65 2.14 -11.21
CA LEU A 19 -31.90 1.56 -10.10
C LEU A 19 -30.64 0.89 -10.67
N GLY A 20 -29.65 1.70 -11.02
CA GLY A 20 -28.28 1.25 -11.17
C GLY A 20 -27.76 0.91 -9.77
N GLY A 21 -27.83 -0.37 -9.39
CA GLY A 21 -27.17 -0.86 -8.20
C GLY A 21 -25.68 -0.58 -8.30
N ALA A 22 -25.17 0.30 -7.45
CA ALA A 22 -23.76 0.32 -7.13
C ALA A 22 -23.45 -1.03 -6.48
N ALA A 23 -22.96 -1.98 -7.27
CA ALA A 23 -22.28 -3.13 -6.71
C ALA A 23 -21.08 -2.55 -5.96
N LEU A 24 -21.18 -2.49 -4.64
CA LEU A 24 -20.00 -2.38 -3.77
C LEU A 24 -19.11 -3.54 -4.18
N ALA A 25 -18.06 -3.25 -4.94
CA ALA A 25 -17.00 -4.21 -5.18
C ALA A 25 -16.46 -4.57 -3.81
N ALA A 26 -16.89 -5.71 -3.26
CA ALA A 26 -16.31 -6.24 -2.05
C ALA A 26 -14.82 -6.41 -2.34
N GLU A 27 -13.97 -5.71 -1.60
CA GLU A 27 -12.52 -5.90 -1.68
C GLU A 27 -12.27 -7.41 -1.58
N ALA A 28 -11.69 -7.98 -2.63
CA ALA A 28 -11.40 -9.39 -2.65
C ALA A 28 -10.28 -9.63 -1.61
N ARG A 29 -10.63 -10.24 -0.47
CA ARG A 29 -9.68 -10.57 0.60
C ARG A 29 -9.07 -11.93 0.30
N ARG A 30 -7.74 -12.04 0.42
CA ARG A 30 -7.03 -13.34 0.35
C ARG A 30 -6.20 -13.57 1.60
N ILE A 31 -5.91 -14.84 1.87
CA ILE A 31 -5.04 -15.25 2.96
C ILE A 31 -3.66 -15.59 2.43
N VAL A 32 -2.62 -15.07 3.09
CA VAL A 32 -1.24 -15.55 2.95
C VAL A 32 -0.88 -16.29 4.24
N THR A 33 -0.47 -17.55 4.12
CA THR A 33 -0.10 -18.39 5.27
C THR A 33 1.41 -18.58 5.38
N THR A 34 1.88 -18.70 6.62
CA THR A 34 3.24 -19.11 6.96
C THR A 34 3.18 -20.28 7.94
N ASP A 35 3.83 -21.38 7.59
CA ASP A 35 3.91 -22.56 8.44
C ASP A 35 4.86 -22.35 9.63
N ASN A 36 4.67 -23.15 10.67
CA ASN A 36 5.44 -23.16 11.91
C ASN A 36 5.60 -21.76 12.52
N SER A 37 4.52 -20.98 12.48
CA SER A 37 4.54 -19.58 12.87
C SER A 37 3.25 -19.18 13.58
N ASP A 38 3.36 -18.17 14.43
CA ASP A 38 2.29 -17.61 15.26
C ASP A 38 2.33 -16.09 15.24
N TYR A 39 1.16 -15.47 15.11
CA TYR A 39 0.97 -14.07 15.47
C TYR A 39 0.55 -14.01 16.95
N PHE A 40 1.34 -13.39 17.81
CA PHE A 40 0.99 -13.35 19.23
C PHE A 40 0.02 -12.21 19.56
N GLY A 41 -1.00 -12.49 20.38
CA GLY A 41 -1.99 -11.51 20.86
C GLY A 41 -3.07 -11.15 19.84
N PHE A 42 -3.79 -10.06 20.12
CA PHE A 42 -4.90 -9.52 19.31
C PHE A 42 -6.06 -10.51 19.06
N ASP A 43 -6.25 -11.50 19.93
CA ASP A 43 -7.27 -12.52 19.75
C ASP A 43 -8.68 -11.93 19.85
N LEU A 44 -9.48 -12.10 18.79
CA LEU A 44 -10.91 -11.79 18.76
C LEU A 44 -11.70 -12.88 19.50
N ARG A 45 -11.44 -14.14 19.13
CA ARG A 45 -12.03 -15.33 19.71
C ARG A 45 -11.27 -16.58 19.23
N SER A 46 -11.53 -17.68 19.93
CA SER A 46 -10.92 -18.99 19.65
C SER A 46 -11.99 -19.99 19.28
N GLU A 47 -11.80 -20.65 18.15
CA GLU A 47 -12.67 -21.70 17.63
C GLU A 47 -11.96 -23.05 17.76
N GLN A 48 -12.61 -24.01 18.41
CA GLN A 48 -12.01 -25.32 18.71
C GLN A 48 -12.56 -26.41 17.80
N ASN A 49 -11.77 -27.47 17.60
CA ASN A 49 -12.12 -28.64 16.80
C ASN A 49 -12.45 -28.29 15.33
N VAL A 50 -11.83 -27.25 14.78
CA VAL A 50 -12.00 -26.83 13.39
C VAL A 50 -10.80 -27.25 12.55
N SER A 51 -10.99 -27.40 11.24
CA SER A 51 -9.89 -27.57 10.29
C SER A 51 -9.21 -26.24 9.98
N LEU A 52 -8.02 -26.29 9.37
CA LEU A 52 -7.35 -25.09 8.88
C LEU A 52 -8.21 -24.34 7.84
N ASP A 53 -8.88 -25.05 6.93
CA ASP A 53 -9.71 -24.39 5.91
C ASP A 53 -10.99 -23.78 6.49
N GLN A 54 -11.56 -24.39 7.55
CA GLN A 54 -12.62 -23.76 8.34
C GLN A 54 -12.11 -22.49 9.01
N CYS A 55 -10.92 -22.52 9.63
CA CYS A 55 -10.29 -21.33 10.22
C CYS A 55 -10.10 -20.20 9.20
N LYS A 56 -9.58 -20.51 8.00
CA LYS A 56 -9.45 -19.56 6.89
C LYS A 56 -10.80 -18.96 6.50
N THR A 57 -11.82 -19.80 6.33
CA THR A 57 -13.18 -19.37 5.96
C THR A 57 -13.79 -18.45 7.00
N MET A 58 -13.65 -18.79 8.29
CA MET A 58 -14.12 -17.97 9.40
C MET A 58 -13.44 -16.59 9.41
N CYS A 59 -12.13 -16.52 9.20
CA CYS A 59 -11.44 -15.23 9.15
C CYS A 59 -11.82 -14.40 7.92
N LEU A 60 -11.99 -15.01 6.75
CA LEU A 60 -12.44 -14.29 5.54
C LEU A 60 -13.87 -13.75 5.69
N GLY A 61 -14.76 -14.51 6.34
CA GLY A 61 -16.14 -14.13 6.60
C GLY A 61 -16.32 -13.09 7.71
N ASP A 62 -15.30 -12.85 8.54
CA ASP A 62 -15.32 -11.88 9.62
C ASP A 62 -14.54 -10.61 9.21
N THR A 63 -15.24 -9.49 9.07
CA THR A 63 -14.64 -8.21 8.68
C THR A 63 -13.78 -7.59 9.77
N ALA A 64 -13.83 -8.06 11.01
CA ALA A 64 -12.91 -7.65 12.07
C ALA A 64 -11.61 -8.49 12.05
N CYS A 65 -11.64 -9.70 11.47
CA CYS A 65 -10.44 -10.54 11.41
C CYS A 65 -9.38 -9.93 10.48
N ARG A 66 -8.14 -9.82 10.93
CA ARG A 66 -6.98 -9.37 10.14
C ARG A 66 -5.93 -10.47 10.01
N ALA A 67 -5.91 -11.41 10.94
CA ALA A 67 -5.05 -12.58 10.92
C ALA A 67 -5.67 -13.74 11.73
N PHE A 68 -5.04 -14.90 11.65
CA PHE A 68 -5.30 -16.01 12.55
C PHE A 68 -4.00 -16.77 12.85
N THR A 69 -4.00 -17.51 13.96
CA THR A 69 -3.05 -18.60 14.20
C THR A 69 -3.84 -19.89 14.36
N TYR A 70 -3.47 -20.93 13.62
CA TYR A 70 -4.08 -22.26 13.71
C TYR A 70 -3.10 -23.26 14.32
N ASN A 71 -3.44 -23.87 15.45
CA ASN A 71 -2.65 -24.94 16.06
C ASN A 71 -3.05 -26.29 15.43
N THR A 72 -2.13 -26.93 14.71
CA THR A 72 -2.43 -28.14 13.94
C THR A 72 -2.69 -29.37 14.80
N LYS A 73 -2.09 -29.44 15.99
CA LYS A 73 -2.23 -30.57 16.92
C LYS A 73 -3.53 -30.46 17.72
N ALA A 74 -3.83 -29.28 18.25
CA ALA A 74 -5.02 -29.02 19.06
C ALA A 74 -6.28 -28.78 18.21
N LYS A 75 -6.12 -28.49 16.91
CA LYS A 75 -7.21 -28.07 16.01
C LYS A 75 -7.93 -26.83 16.52
N TRP A 76 -7.16 -25.87 17.02
CA TRP A 76 -7.65 -24.59 17.54
C TRP A 76 -7.31 -23.47 16.57
N CYS A 77 -8.29 -22.66 16.24
CA CYS A 77 -8.16 -21.46 15.43
C CYS A 77 -8.32 -20.23 16.32
N PHE A 78 -7.27 -19.41 16.40
CA PHE A 78 -7.28 -18.16 17.12
C PHE A 78 -7.42 -17.02 16.09
N LEU A 79 -8.65 -16.53 15.90
CA LEU A 79 -8.95 -15.40 15.01
C LEU A 79 -8.50 -14.11 15.68
N LYS A 80 -7.92 -13.18 14.91
CA LYS A 80 -7.27 -11.98 15.46
C LYS A 80 -7.73 -10.71 14.78
N SER A 81 -7.91 -9.66 15.57
CA SER A 81 -8.37 -8.33 15.14
C SER A 81 -7.26 -7.53 14.47
N ASP A 82 -6.02 -7.89 14.77
CA ASP A 82 -4.80 -7.28 14.24
C ASP A 82 -3.68 -8.33 14.34
N TYR A 83 -2.47 -7.97 13.93
CA TYR A 83 -1.29 -8.78 14.12
C TYR A 83 -0.04 -7.91 14.18
N ASN A 84 1.01 -8.44 14.79
CA ASN A 84 2.33 -7.82 14.82
C ASN A 84 3.35 -8.84 14.29
N GLN A 85 4.57 -8.84 14.82
CA GLN A 85 5.65 -9.69 14.39
C GLN A 85 5.25 -11.16 14.41
N LEU A 86 5.58 -11.82 13.32
CA LEU A 86 5.47 -13.26 13.20
C LEU A 86 6.56 -13.92 14.06
N LYS A 87 6.15 -14.85 14.92
CA LYS A 87 7.08 -15.62 15.77
C LYS A 87 7.09 -17.07 15.33
N SER A 88 8.26 -17.69 15.34
CA SER A 88 8.37 -19.12 15.07
C SER A 88 7.66 -19.92 16.17
N PHE A 89 6.77 -20.82 15.77
CA PHE A 89 6.07 -21.75 16.65
C PHE A 89 5.77 -23.05 15.91
N THR A 90 6.52 -24.10 16.21
CA THR A 90 6.38 -25.41 15.54
C THR A 90 4.97 -25.97 15.73
N GLY A 91 4.32 -26.35 14.64
CA GLY A 91 2.95 -26.89 14.66
C GLY A 91 1.84 -25.83 14.70
N ALA A 92 2.16 -24.56 14.50
CA ALA A 92 1.17 -23.53 14.19
C ALA A 92 1.24 -23.09 12.72
N VAL A 93 0.11 -22.69 12.16
CA VAL A 93 0.01 -22.03 10.85
C VAL A 93 -0.55 -20.63 11.08
N ALA A 94 0.24 -19.61 10.81
CA ALA A 94 -0.21 -18.23 10.84
C ALA A 94 -0.78 -17.84 9.49
N GLY A 95 -1.90 -17.13 9.46
CA GLY A 95 -2.45 -16.55 8.24
C GLY A 95 -2.74 -15.07 8.43
N LYS A 96 -2.35 -14.25 7.47
CA LYS A 96 -2.74 -12.83 7.42
C LYS A 96 -3.66 -12.57 6.25
N ILE A 97 -4.56 -11.62 6.42
CA ILE A 97 -5.44 -11.14 5.37
C ILE A 97 -4.70 -10.06 4.56
N THR A 98 -4.77 -10.17 3.24
CA THR A 98 -4.29 -9.15 2.31
C THR A 98 -5.40 -8.81 1.32
N ASN A 99 -5.50 -7.55 0.93
CA ASN A 99 -6.45 -7.11 -0.09
C ASN A 99 -5.92 -7.47 -1.49
N VAL A 100 -6.83 -7.81 -2.38
CA VAL A 100 -6.57 -8.06 -3.80
C VAL A 100 -7.25 -6.95 -4.57
N ASP A 101 -6.45 -6.04 -5.13
CA ASP A 101 -6.92 -4.84 -5.83
C ASP A 101 -7.52 -5.14 -7.22
N GLY A 102 -7.77 -6.40 -7.55
CA GLY A 102 -8.32 -6.85 -8.84
C GLY A 102 -7.35 -6.74 -10.03
N ASP A 103 -6.29 -5.94 -9.91
CA ASP A 103 -5.27 -5.78 -10.94
C ASP A 103 -4.47 -7.08 -11.17
N PRO A 104 -4.11 -7.40 -12.44
CA PRO A 104 -3.33 -8.58 -12.75
C PRO A 104 -1.91 -8.50 -12.16
N ASP A 105 -1.42 -9.64 -11.67
CA ASP A 105 -0.02 -9.83 -11.30
C ASP A 105 0.84 -9.86 -12.57
N ILE A 106 1.68 -8.84 -12.75
CA ILE A 106 2.57 -8.69 -13.89
C ILE A 106 4.02 -9.09 -13.57
N GLY A 107 4.20 -9.99 -12.60
CA GLY A 107 5.49 -10.58 -12.27
C GLY A 107 6.38 -9.70 -11.38
N ALA A 108 7.62 -10.14 -11.18
CA ALA A 108 8.67 -9.31 -10.59
C ALA A 108 9.04 -8.17 -11.56
N PRO A 109 9.40 -6.99 -11.05
CA PRO A 109 9.83 -5.87 -11.90
C PRO A 109 11.18 -6.14 -12.59
N PRO A 110 11.42 -5.58 -13.78
CA PRO A 110 12.74 -5.58 -14.40
C PRO A 110 13.71 -4.64 -13.66
N ALA A 111 15.02 -4.83 -13.85
CA ALA A 111 16.04 -3.94 -13.31
C ALA A 111 15.95 -2.52 -13.92
N LEU A 112 16.20 -1.50 -13.12
CA LEU A 112 16.17 -0.10 -13.55
C LEU A 112 17.56 0.37 -13.98
N ALA A 113 17.82 0.44 -15.28
CA ALA A 113 19.12 0.85 -15.82
C ALA A 113 19.57 2.26 -15.39
N PHE A 114 18.61 3.14 -15.10
CA PHE A 114 18.87 4.50 -14.62
C PHE A 114 19.10 4.60 -13.10
N PHE A 115 18.97 3.50 -12.36
CA PHE A 115 19.14 3.42 -10.92
C PHE A 115 20.43 2.64 -10.57
N PRO A 116 21.60 3.31 -10.46
CA PRO A 116 22.89 2.67 -10.22
C PRO A 116 22.95 1.85 -8.91
N ASN A 117 23.83 0.85 -8.91
CA ASN A 117 23.99 -0.10 -7.81
C ASN A 117 24.20 0.57 -6.44
N TRP A 118 24.96 1.66 -6.36
CA TRP A 118 25.18 2.35 -5.08
C TRP A 118 23.88 2.92 -4.48
N MET A 119 22.89 3.31 -5.29
CA MET A 119 21.56 3.69 -4.79
C MET A 119 20.73 2.48 -4.41
N ALA A 120 20.89 1.35 -5.10
CA ALA A 120 20.28 0.08 -4.69
C ALA A 120 20.83 -0.41 -3.35
N ASP A 121 22.14 -0.28 -3.13
CA ASP A 121 22.80 -0.58 -1.86
C ASP A 121 22.33 0.35 -0.74
N GLN A 122 22.19 1.65 -1.03
CA GLN A 122 21.59 2.61 -0.10
C GLN A 122 20.14 2.23 0.26
N ALA A 123 19.34 1.83 -0.72
CA ALA A 123 17.98 1.37 -0.47
C ALA A 123 17.95 0.11 0.40
N GLN A 124 18.89 -0.81 0.20
CA GLN A 124 19.03 -1.99 1.03
C GLN A 124 19.49 -1.65 2.46
N GLN A 125 20.41 -0.71 2.63
CA GLN A 125 20.82 -0.23 3.95
C GLN A 125 19.66 0.44 4.69
N PHE A 126 18.85 1.24 4.00
CA PHE A 126 17.64 1.83 4.58
C PHE A 126 16.64 0.77 5.04
N ARG A 127 16.44 -0.28 4.23
CA ARG A 127 15.65 -1.45 4.61
C ARG A 127 16.21 -2.13 5.85
N ASN A 128 17.49 -2.46 5.84
CA ASN A 128 18.15 -3.13 6.96
C ASN A 128 18.00 -2.35 8.26
N LYS A 129 18.09 -1.01 8.22
CA LYS A 129 17.89 -0.13 9.38
C LYS A 129 16.50 -0.29 9.99
N LEU A 130 15.44 -0.34 9.16
CA LEU A 130 14.06 -0.47 9.64
C LEU A 130 13.73 -1.89 10.13
N THR A 131 14.47 -2.89 9.65
CA THR A 131 14.28 -4.29 10.04
C THR A 131 15.28 -4.79 11.07
N ASP A 132 16.18 -3.91 11.53
CA ASP A 132 17.21 -4.27 12.49
C ASP A 132 16.57 -4.79 13.79
N PRO A 133 17.09 -5.85 14.41
CA PRO A 133 16.58 -6.33 15.70
C PRO A 133 16.57 -5.27 16.82
N ALA A 134 17.46 -4.27 16.73
CA ALA A 134 17.53 -3.13 17.66
C ALA A 134 16.62 -1.96 17.26
N TYR A 135 15.91 -2.02 16.13
CA TYR A 135 14.89 -1.04 15.79
C TYR A 135 13.75 -1.11 16.81
N ASP A 136 13.29 0.05 17.29
CA ASP A 136 12.20 0.11 18.26
C ASP A 136 10.90 -0.37 17.60
N LYS A 137 10.46 -1.55 18.00
CA LYS A 137 9.35 -2.26 17.38
C LYS A 137 8.04 -1.81 18.02
N PRO A 138 7.01 -1.50 17.22
CA PRO A 138 5.74 -1.07 17.77
C PRO A 138 5.12 -2.17 18.62
N THR A 139 4.47 -1.77 19.72
CA THR A 139 3.61 -2.66 20.52
C THR A 139 2.21 -2.78 19.93
N GLU A 140 1.71 -1.71 19.31
CA GLU A 140 0.43 -1.69 18.59
C GLU A 140 0.48 -2.64 17.38
N GLY A 141 -0.67 -3.13 16.92
CA GLY A 141 -0.75 -4.00 15.75
C GLY A 141 -0.54 -3.25 14.42
N LEU A 142 -0.30 -4.00 13.35
CA LEU A 142 -0.01 -3.45 12.02
C LEU A 142 -1.17 -2.58 11.50
N ALA A 143 -2.41 -3.05 11.64
CA ALA A 143 -3.57 -2.29 11.18
C ALA A 143 -3.74 -0.98 11.96
N ALA A 144 -3.46 -1.00 13.27
CA ALA A 144 -3.43 0.23 14.08
C ALA A 144 -2.35 1.22 13.62
N GLN A 145 -1.15 0.75 13.28
CA GLN A 145 -0.09 1.62 12.71
C GLN A 145 -0.54 2.26 11.39
N GLN A 146 -1.13 1.48 10.49
CA GLN A 146 -1.59 1.97 9.19
C GLN A 146 -2.72 3.00 9.35
N ALA A 147 -3.72 2.71 10.19
CA ALA A 147 -4.82 3.64 10.45
C ALA A 147 -4.31 4.96 11.07
N ALA A 148 -3.35 4.89 11.99
CA ALA A 148 -2.72 6.09 12.57
C ALA A 148 -1.94 6.89 11.51
N ALA A 149 -1.23 6.20 10.61
CA ALA A 149 -0.49 6.85 9.53
C ALA A 149 -1.44 7.56 8.55
N GLU A 150 -2.52 6.90 8.14
CA GLU A 150 -3.55 7.45 7.25
C GLU A 150 -4.22 8.68 7.87
N GLN A 151 -4.60 8.60 9.14
CA GLN A 151 -5.19 9.74 9.86
C GLN A 151 -4.21 10.92 9.97
N ALA A 152 -2.92 10.64 10.21
CA ALA A 152 -1.88 11.65 10.25
C ALA A 152 -1.70 12.32 8.88
N SER A 153 -1.65 11.54 7.80
CA SER A 153 -1.55 12.03 6.42
C SER A 153 -2.76 12.91 6.05
N LEU A 154 -3.98 12.48 6.41
CA LEU A 154 -5.22 13.25 6.18
C LEU A 154 -5.27 14.59 6.94
N THR A 155 -4.57 14.69 8.07
CA THR A 155 -4.49 15.91 8.89
C THR A 155 -3.24 16.74 8.60
N GLY A 156 -2.43 16.33 7.62
CA GLY A 156 -1.21 17.03 7.19
C GLY A 156 0.03 16.74 8.05
N ASP A 157 -0.07 15.87 9.06
CA ASP A 157 1.09 15.42 9.84
C ASP A 157 1.83 14.28 9.13
N HIS A 158 2.43 14.61 7.99
CA HIS A 158 3.21 13.68 7.17
C HIS A 158 4.42 13.12 7.92
N ARG A 159 4.93 13.83 8.93
CA ARG A 159 6.04 13.37 9.76
C ARG A 159 5.62 12.21 10.66
N LEU A 160 4.48 12.33 11.34
CA LEU A 160 3.90 11.23 12.09
C LEU A 160 3.52 10.06 11.18
N ALA A 161 2.91 10.35 10.02
CA ALA A 161 2.56 9.32 9.04
C ALA A 161 3.79 8.52 8.57
N MET A 162 4.88 9.22 8.23
CA MET A 162 6.17 8.60 7.90
C MET A 162 6.66 7.69 9.02
N GLN A 163 6.65 8.14 10.28
CA GLN A 163 7.09 7.33 11.43
C GLN A 163 6.23 6.08 11.63
N LYS A 164 4.91 6.21 11.50
CA LYS A 164 3.96 5.09 11.62
C LYS A 164 4.15 4.06 10.50
N TYR A 165 4.42 4.49 9.26
CA TYR A 165 4.77 3.55 8.18
C TYR A 165 6.15 2.89 8.37
N GLN A 166 7.15 3.60 8.92
CA GLN A 166 8.43 2.98 9.29
C GLN A 166 8.24 1.88 10.35
N ALA A 167 7.39 2.13 11.36
CA ALA A 167 7.02 1.13 12.36
C ALA A 167 6.25 -0.05 11.74
N ALA A 168 5.33 0.20 10.80
CA ALA A 168 4.63 -0.87 10.08
C ALA A 168 5.59 -1.74 9.25
N ILE A 169 6.59 -1.14 8.61
CA ILE A 169 7.61 -1.85 7.83
C ILE A 169 8.52 -2.71 8.70
N SER A 170 8.84 -2.29 9.94
CA SER A 170 9.62 -3.11 10.86
C SER A 170 8.90 -4.40 11.26
N VAL A 171 7.56 -4.41 11.16
CA VAL A 171 6.70 -5.58 11.39
C VAL A 171 6.54 -6.43 10.13
N LEU A 172 6.30 -5.81 8.97
CA LEU A 172 6.03 -6.50 7.72
C LEU A 172 6.84 -5.93 6.54
N PRO A 173 8.15 -6.21 6.48
CA PRO A 173 9.05 -5.54 5.53
C PRO A 173 8.94 -6.02 4.08
N ASP A 174 8.19 -7.09 3.82
CA ASP A 174 7.95 -7.63 2.47
C ASP A 174 6.64 -7.12 1.85
N ASP A 175 5.93 -6.20 2.53
CA ASP A 175 4.73 -5.57 1.98
C ASP A 175 5.08 -4.31 1.19
N GLY A 176 5.01 -4.41 -0.15
CA GLY A 176 5.32 -3.31 -1.05
C GLY A 176 4.42 -2.08 -0.89
N ALA A 177 3.19 -2.25 -0.41
CA ALA A 177 2.27 -1.11 -0.22
C ALA A 177 2.71 -0.21 0.94
N LEU A 178 3.28 -0.80 2.01
CA LEU A 178 3.85 -0.03 3.11
C LEU A 178 5.04 0.83 2.66
N TRP A 179 5.88 0.29 1.77
CA TRP A 179 7.00 1.03 1.19
C TRP A 179 6.54 2.14 0.24
N LEU A 180 5.48 1.93 -0.55
CA LEU A 180 4.85 2.98 -1.37
C LEU A 180 4.36 4.13 -0.50
N ALA A 181 3.62 3.79 0.56
CA ALA A 181 3.07 4.78 1.47
C ALA A 181 4.19 5.55 2.18
N LEU A 182 5.23 4.86 2.67
CA LEU A 182 6.40 5.51 3.26
C LEU A 182 7.07 6.48 2.29
N ALA A 183 7.29 6.08 1.03
CA ALA A 183 7.92 6.95 0.03
C ALA A 183 7.08 8.21 -0.22
N ARG A 184 5.75 8.08 -0.28
CA ARG A 184 4.82 9.21 -0.41
C ARG A 184 4.91 10.15 0.78
N GLU A 185 4.86 9.62 1.99
CA GLU A 185 4.91 10.45 3.21
C GLU A 185 6.26 11.17 3.34
N ILE A 186 7.40 10.50 3.07
CA ILE A 186 8.73 11.15 3.12
C ILE A 186 8.79 12.35 2.15
N LEU A 187 8.20 12.22 0.95
CA LEU A 187 8.19 13.32 -0.02
C LEU A 187 7.28 14.49 0.39
N ALA A 188 6.27 14.21 1.21
CA ALA A 188 5.33 15.19 1.73
C ALA A 188 5.80 15.86 3.04
N VAL A 189 6.79 15.30 3.76
CA VAL A 189 7.34 15.94 4.95
C VAL A 189 8.06 17.24 4.58
N GLU A 190 7.65 18.35 5.21
CA GLU A 190 8.43 19.58 5.21
C GLU A 190 9.69 19.42 6.10
N PRO A 191 10.90 19.48 5.51
CA PRO A 191 12.13 19.30 6.28
C PRO A 191 12.34 20.43 7.28
N ALA A 192 12.72 20.10 8.52
CA ALA A 192 13.05 21.10 9.52
C ALA A 192 14.32 21.87 9.14
N SER A 193 14.29 23.20 9.29
CA SER A 193 15.46 24.06 9.05
C SER A 193 16.62 23.71 10.00
N ASN A 194 17.86 23.89 9.54
CA ASN A 194 19.09 23.59 10.30
C ASN A 194 19.26 22.12 10.72
N THR A 195 18.66 21.18 9.97
CA THR A 195 18.83 19.73 10.17
C THR A 195 19.41 19.08 8.91
N THR A 196 19.68 17.77 8.97
CA THR A 196 20.08 16.96 7.80
C THR A 196 18.89 16.45 6.98
N GLU A 197 17.65 16.76 7.39
CA GLU A 197 16.43 16.30 6.71
C GLU A 197 16.34 16.73 5.23
N PRO A 198 16.70 17.98 4.85
CA PRO A 198 16.66 18.38 3.44
C PRO A 198 17.51 17.49 2.53
N ALA A 199 18.63 16.96 3.03
CA ALA A 199 19.49 16.04 2.29
C ALA A 199 19.05 14.58 2.42
N THR A 200 18.61 14.15 3.61
CA THR A 200 18.34 12.73 3.91
C THR A 200 16.97 12.27 3.46
N PHE A 201 15.94 13.11 3.48
CA PHE A 201 14.59 12.71 3.07
C PHE A 201 14.49 12.34 1.59
N PRO A 202 15.05 13.10 0.63
CA PRO A 202 15.07 12.65 -0.76
C PRO A 202 15.80 11.31 -0.97
N MET A 203 16.88 11.06 -0.22
CA MET A 203 17.59 9.77 -0.23
C MET A 203 16.73 8.63 0.32
N ASN A 204 16.03 8.87 1.43
CA ASN A 204 15.13 7.88 2.03
C ASN A 204 13.88 7.64 1.18
N ALA A 205 13.32 8.67 0.53
CA ALA A 205 12.18 8.56 -0.37
C ALA A 205 12.50 7.66 -1.58
N THR A 206 13.63 7.93 -2.24
CA THR A 206 14.11 7.07 -3.35
C THR A 206 14.45 5.65 -2.89
N SER A 207 14.98 5.49 -1.68
CA SER A 207 15.20 4.18 -1.05
C SER A 207 13.90 3.42 -0.79
N ALA A 208 12.89 4.09 -0.24
CA ALA A 208 11.58 3.51 0.02
C ALA A 208 10.86 3.14 -1.29
N ALA A 209 10.85 4.05 -2.27
CA ALA A 209 10.25 3.82 -3.59
C ALA A 209 10.92 2.66 -4.33
N PHE A 210 12.24 2.50 -4.22
CA PHE A 210 12.94 1.37 -4.83
C PHE A 210 12.63 0.04 -4.12
N ASN A 211 12.53 0.02 -2.79
CA ASN A 211 12.08 -1.18 -2.06
C ASN A 211 10.63 -1.54 -2.40
N ALA A 212 9.75 -0.54 -2.54
CA ALA A 212 8.39 -0.73 -3.03
C ALA A 212 8.40 -1.36 -4.42
N TYR A 213 9.13 -0.75 -5.37
CA TYR A 213 9.24 -1.20 -6.75
C TYR A 213 9.58 -2.69 -6.84
N LYS A 214 10.57 -3.16 -6.06
CA LYS A 214 10.98 -4.58 -5.98
C LYS A 214 9.87 -5.54 -5.51
N LEU A 215 8.95 -5.07 -4.66
CA LEU A 215 7.94 -5.88 -3.99
C LEU A 215 6.58 -5.85 -4.68
N VAL A 216 6.22 -4.73 -5.31
CA VAL A 216 4.91 -4.54 -5.94
C VAL A 216 4.77 -5.30 -7.25
N ARG A 217 3.57 -5.81 -7.51
CA ARG A 217 3.32 -6.80 -8.58
C ARG A 217 2.27 -6.39 -9.59
N THR A 218 1.64 -5.22 -9.44
CA THR A 218 0.59 -4.74 -10.37
C THR A 218 1.10 -3.56 -11.18
N ALA A 219 0.49 -3.31 -12.35
CA ALA A 219 0.87 -2.17 -13.21
C ALA A 219 0.70 -0.84 -12.47
N LYS A 220 -0.42 -0.69 -11.74
CA LYS A 220 -0.75 0.51 -10.97
C LYS A 220 0.27 0.80 -9.88
N THR A 221 0.55 -0.17 -9.01
CA THR A 221 1.49 0.00 -7.89
C THR A 221 2.93 0.15 -8.37
N ARG A 222 3.31 -0.51 -9.47
CA ARG A 222 4.63 -0.32 -10.10
C ARG A 222 4.78 1.05 -10.74
N ALA A 223 3.76 1.55 -11.45
CA ALA A 223 3.77 2.90 -12.01
C ALA A 223 3.89 3.95 -10.90
N GLU A 224 3.17 3.77 -9.79
CA GLU A 224 3.27 4.65 -8.64
C GLU A 224 4.65 4.63 -7.99
N ALA A 225 5.25 3.46 -7.77
CA ALA A 225 6.61 3.34 -7.25
C ALA A 225 7.62 4.11 -8.11
N LEU A 226 7.48 4.02 -9.45
CA LEU A 226 8.33 4.72 -10.40
C LEU A 226 8.11 6.24 -10.39
N ALA A 227 6.86 6.69 -10.23
CA ALA A 227 6.56 8.12 -10.09
C ALA A 227 7.15 8.70 -8.80
N LEU A 228 6.99 8.02 -7.66
CA LEU A 228 7.59 8.42 -6.38
C LEU A 228 9.12 8.40 -6.46
N LEU A 229 9.70 7.41 -7.15
CA LEU A 229 11.13 7.36 -7.43
C LEU A 229 11.57 8.58 -8.26
N GLY A 230 10.81 8.94 -9.30
CA GLY A 230 11.05 10.13 -10.12
C GLY A 230 11.05 11.42 -9.29
N ALA A 231 10.03 11.63 -8.45
CA ALA A 231 9.92 12.80 -7.59
C ALA A 231 11.09 12.89 -6.58
N GLY A 232 11.47 11.76 -5.99
CA GLY A 232 12.62 11.70 -5.10
C GLY A 232 13.94 11.98 -5.81
N LEU A 233 14.12 11.50 -7.05
CA LEU A 233 15.31 11.76 -7.84
C LEU A 233 15.41 13.23 -8.27
N ASP A 234 14.30 13.91 -8.59
CA ASP A 234 14.28 15.35 -8.87
C ASP A 234 14.75 16.15 -7.64
N LYS A 235 14.22 15.82 -6.44
CA LYS A 235 14.67 16.43 -5.17
C LYS A 235 16.15 16.14 -4.82
N ARG A 236 16.78 15.16 -5.48
CA ARG A 236 18.21 14.82 -5.35
C ARG A 236 19.06 15.46 -6.46
N ASP A 237 18.47 16.32 -7.29
CA ASP A 237 19.07 16.90 -8.50
C ASP A 237 19.52 15.86 -9.55
N LEU A 238 18.95 14.66 -9.52
CA LEU A 238 19.19 13.57 -10.48
C LEU A 238 18.15 13.62 -11.61
N TYR A 239 18.15 14.71 -12.37
CA TYR A 239 17.07 15.04 -13.32
C TYR A 239 16.92 14.04 -14.46
N ARG A 240 18.01 13.56 -15.05
CA ARG A 240 17.95 12.58 -16.15
C ARG A 240 17.36 11.24 -15.67
N PRO A 241 17.85 10.62 -14.58
CA PRO A 241 17.18 9.47 -13.97
C PRO A 241 15.72 9.72 -13.57
N SER A 242 15.40 10.92 -13.09
CA SER A 242 14.02 11.30 -12.72
C SER A 242 13.08 11.28 -13.94
N LEU A 243 13.47 11.91 -15.06
CA LEU A 243 12.71 11.86 -16.32
C LEU A 243 12.50 10.41 -16.81
N GLN A 244 13.54 9.56 -16.72
CA GLN A 244 13.45 8.16 -17.11
C GLN A 244 12.51 7.35 -16.19
N ALA A 245 12.46 7.68 -14.90
CA ALA A 245 11.53 7.06 -13.96
C ALA A 245 10.07 7.44 -14.28
N TYR A 246 9.80 8.72 -14.59
CA TYR A 246 8.47 9.15 -15.03
C TYR A 246 8.06 8.53 -16.37
N GLU A 247 8.96 8.44 -17.34
CA GLU A 247 8.70 7.76 -18.62
C GLU A 247 8.34 6.28 -18.39
N ALA A 248 9.08 5.59 -17.53
CA ALA A 248 8.79 4.21 -17.16
C ALA A 248 7.45 4.06 -16.42
N SER A 249 7.08 5.03 -15.58
CA SER A 249 5.76 5.07 -14.92
C SER A 249 4.64 5.23 -15.94
N LEU A 250 4.76 6.20 -16.85
CA LEU A 250 3.77 6.52 -17.88
C LEU A 250 3.61 5.40 -18.93
N ALA A 251 4.65 4.60 -19.15
CA ALA A 251 4.57 3.41 -19.98
C ALA A 251 3.68 2.31 -19.38
N LEU A 252 3.49 2.29 -18.06
CA LEU A 252 2.63 1.33 -17.36
C LEU A 252 1.21 1.86 -17.17
N VAL A 253 1.08 3.13 -16.75
CA VAL A 253 -0.21 3.77 -16.47
C VAL A 253 -0.20 5.20 -16.98
N ASN A 254 -1.21 5.54 -17.80
CA ASN A 254 -1.44 6.91 -18.21
C ASN A 254 -2.01 7.73 -17.03
N SER A 255 -1.17 8.55 -16.41
CA SER A 255 -1.54 9.40 -15.27
C SER A 255 -1.33 10.88 -15.62
N PRO A 256 -2.40 11.70 -15.65
CA PRO A 256 -2.29 13.14 -15.89
C PRO A 256 -1.38 13.86 -14.89
N ALA A 257 -1.37 13.42 -13.63
CA ALA A 257 -0.50 13.98 -12.60
C ALA A 257 0.99 13.70 -12.92
N VAL A 258 1.34 12.45 -13.25
CA VAL A 258 2.72 12.09 -13.61
C VAL A 258 3.16 12.76 -14.91
N GLN A 259 2.23 12.96 -15.87
CA GLN A 259 2.51 13.73 -17.08
C GLN A 259 2.85 15.19 -16.79
N ALA A 260 2.13 15.81 -15.84
CA ALA A 260 2.41 17.18 -15.42
C ALA A 260 3.80 17.28 -14.76
N ASP A 261 4.14 16.36 -13.85
CA ASP A 261 5.45 16.33 -13.19
C ASP A 261 6.60 16.12 -14.19
N TYR A 262 6.40 15.20 -15.15
CA TYR A 262 7.36 14.98 -16.24
C TYR A 262 7.55 16.24 -17.10
N ALA A 263 6.45 16.87 -17.51
CA ALA A 263 6.49 18.06 -18.37
C ALA A 263 7.15 19.25 -17.66
N ASP A 264 6.84 19.47 -16.38
CA ASP A 264 7.47 20.50 -15.55
C ASP A 264 8.98 20.26 -15.43
N LEU A 265 9.40 19.05 -15.06
CA LEU A 265 10.82 18.73 -14.94
C LEU A 265 11.56 18.90 -16.28
N LYS A 266 10.94 18.47 -17.38
CA LYS A 266 11.49 18.63 -18.72
C LYS A 266 11.60 20.11 -19.12
N ALA A 267 10.66 20.97 -18.72
CA ALA A 267 10.76 22.40 -18.97
C ALA A 267 11.88 23.06 -18.16
N ARG A 268 12.07 22.66 -16.89
CA ARG A 268 13.11 23.21 -16.00
C ARG A 268 14.52 22.71 -16.33
N LYS A 269 14.65 21.43 -16.72
CA LYS A 269 15.93 20.69 -16.75
C LYS A 269 16.17 19.89 -18.04
N GLY A 270 15.21 19.87 -18.97
CA GLY A 270 15.38 19.25 -20.27
C GLY A 270 16.44 20.00 -21.06
N PHE A 271 17.59 19.35 -21.24
CA PHE A 271 18.72 19.86 -21.99
C PHE A 271 18.25 20.28 -23.40
N ARG A 272 18.49 21.55 -23.74
CA ARG A 272 18.58 21.99 -25.14
C ARG A 272 19.91 21.56 -25.72
#